data_AF-A0A2N2Z6V1-F1
#
_entry.id   AF-A0A2N2Z6V1-F1
#
_cell.length_a   1.000
_cell.length_b   1.000
_cell.length_c   1.000
_cell.angle_alpha   90.00
_cell.angle_beta   90.00
_cell.angle_gamma   90.00
#
_symmetry.space_group_name_H-M   'P 1'
#
loop_
_entity.id
_entity.type
_entity.pdbx_description
1 polymer ?
#
loop_
_entity_poly.entity_id
_entity_poly.type
_entity_poly.pdbx_seq_one_letter_code
_entity_poly.pdbx_strand_id
1 'polypeptide(L)'
;MKSMKTNFAKIAFAMLLGIGVVFTSCTKDDDTDTDLINTGNVIVTENITANTTWTKDKVYQLGGRITVVNGATLTIEAGTIIKGEAGT
;
A
#
# COMPACT_ATOMS: atom_id res chain seq x y z
N MET A 1 52.71 -1.90 27.97
CA MET A 1 52.38 -3.17 27.28
C MET A 1 51.01 -3.07 26.66
N LYS A 2 50.92 -2.90 25.33
CA LYS A 2 49.81 -3.38 24.48
C LYS A 2 50.31 -3.36 23.03
N SER A 3 50.61 -4.53 22.49
CA SER A 3 51.22 -4.67 21.16
C SER A 3 50.17 -4.59 20.05
N MET A 4 50.58 -3.94 18.98
CA MET A 4 49.95 -3.83 17.66
C MET A 4 50.04 -5.16 16.91
N LYS A 5 48.93 -5.63 16.30
CA LYS A 5 48.93 -6.64 15.22
C LYS A 5 47.78 -6.38 14.23
N THR A 6 48.08 -5.63 13.19
CA THR A 6 47.24 -5.39 12.01
C THR A 6 47.45 -6.52 11.00
N ASN A 7 46.38 -7.24 10.61
CA ASN A 7 46.44 -8.30 9.62
C ASN A 7 46.15 -7.73 8.22
N PHE A 8 47.16 -7.07 7.64
CA PHE A 8 47.25 -6.76 6.21
C PHE A 8 48.08 -7.87 5.55
N ALA A 9 47.64 -8.33 4.37
CA ALA A 9 48.23 -9.36 3.51
C ALA A 9 47.72 -10.80 3.73
N LYS A 10 47.48 -11.49 2.59
CA LYS A 10 46.86 -12.81 2.36
C LYS A 10 45.34 -12.68 2.19
N ILE A 11 44.72 -12.71 1.02
CA ILE A 11 45.02 -13.48 -0.20
C ILE A 11 44.31 -12.77 -1.36
N ALA A 12 45.08 -12.36 -2.36
CA ALA A 12 44.61 -12.17 -3.71
C ALA A 12 44.81 -13.51 -4.45
N PHE A 13 43.75 -14.20 -4.88
CA PHE A 13 43.80 -15.21 -5.95
C PHE A 13 42.39 -15.73 -6.34
N ALA A 14 42.23 -16.07 -7.63
CA ALA A 14 41.15 -16.82 -8.29
C ALA A 14 39.92 -15.99 -8.77
N MET A 15 39.82 -15.58 -10.05
CA MET A 15 39.57 -16.39 -11.28
C MET A 15 38.06 -16.74 -11.39
N LEU A 16 37.29 -15.92 -12.13
CA LEU A 16 36.85 -16.10 -13.54
C LEU A 16 35.62 -17.02 -13.72
N LEU A 17 34.68 -16.45 -14.50
CA LEU A 17 33.74 -17.08 -15.45
C LEU A 17 32.42 -17.69 -14.95
N GLY A 18 31.32 -17.04 -15.38
CA GLY A 18 30.08 -17.67 -15.87
C GLY A 18 29.15 -18.20 -14.78
N ILE A 19 27.85 -17.96 -14.78
CA ILE A 19 26.92 -17.77 -15.89
C ILE A 19 25.79 -16.85 -15.39
N GLY A 20 25.51 -15.79 -16.13
CA GLY A 20 24.28 -15.04 -15.99
C GLY A 20 23.12 -15.85 -16.57
N VAL A 21 22.13 -16.15 -15.75
CA VAL A 21 20.75 -16.39 -16.20
C VAL A 21 19.85 -15.53 -15.33
N VAL A 22 19.71 -14.28 -15.72
CA VAL A 22 18.59 -13.44 -15.31
C VAL A 22 17.43 -13.78 -16.24
N PHE A 23 16.69 -14.85 -15.92
CA PHE A 23 15.35 -15.02 -16.46
C PHE A 23 14.43 -14.04 -15.73
N THR A 24 14.42 -12.79 -16.18
CA THR A 24 13.27 -11.90 -15.92
C THR A 24 12.11 -12.45 -16.73
N SER A 25 11.27 -13.27 -16.09
CA SER A 25 9.97 -13.63 -16.64
C SER A 25 8.99 -12.50 -16.29
N CYS A 26 9.00 -11.43 -17.09
CA CYS A 26 7.79 -10.62 -17.22
C CYS A 26 6.83 -11.41 -18.09
N THR A 27 5.76 -11.93 -17.50
CA THR A 27 4.65 -12.50 -18.24
C THR A 27 3.45 -11.59 -18.04
N LYS A 28 2.91 -11.14 -19.18
CA LYS A 28 1.67 -10.38 -19.36
C LYS A 28 1.79 -8.88 -19.14
N ASP A 29 1.91 -8.21 -20.28
CA ASP A 29 1.24 -6.95 -20.55
C ASP A 29 -0.26 -7.14 -20.25
N ASP A 30 -0.64 -6.92 -18.99
CA ASP A 30 -1.99 -6.51 -18.67
C ASP A 30 -1.98 -4.99 -18.78
N ASP A 31 -2.46 -4.48 -19.91
CA ASP A 31 -2.93 -3.11 -20.05
C ASP A 31 -4.12 -2.91 -19.10
N THR A 32 -3.88 -2.91 -17.79
CA THR A 32 -4.72 -2.16 -16.89
C THR A 32 -4.29 -0.71 -17.07
N ASP A 33 -5.10 0.03 -17.81
CA ASP A 33 -5.25 1.46 -17.67
C ASP A 33 -5.53 1.74 -16.18
N THR A 34 -4.45 1.77 -15.41
CA THR A 34 -4.44 2.25 -14.04
C THR A 34 -4.36 3.74 -14.21
N ASP A 35 -5.52 4.34 -14.52
CA ASP A 35 -5.77 5.71 -14.14
C ASP A 35 -5.31 5.82 -12.68
N LEU A 36 -4.21 6.54 -12.50
CA LEU A 36 -3.50 6.73 -11.24
C LEU A 36 -4.32 7.65 -10.34
N ILE A 37 -5.58 7.31 -10.11
CA ILE A 37 -6.28 7.76 -8.92
C ILE A 37 -5.64 6.97 -7.77
N ASN A 38 -4.61 7.56 -7.13
CA ASN A 38 -4.14 7.17 -5.81
C ASN A 38 -5.27 7.43 -4.80
N THR A 39 -6.36 6.70 -4.96
CA THR A 39 -7.57 6.88 -4.19
C THR A 39 -7.33 6.13 -2.91
N GLY A 40 -6.90 6.86 -1.87
CA GLY A 40 -6.64 6.26 -0.56
C GLY A 40 -7.87 5.48 -0.10
N ASN A 41 -7.69 4.18 0.19
CA ASN A 41 -8.77 3.37 0.76
C ASN A 41 -8.88 3.69 2.26
N VAL A 42 -10.07 4.09 2.70
CA VAL A 42 -10.40 4.38 4.09
C VAL A 42 -11.35 3.30 4.58
N ILE A 43 -10.89 2.46 5.50
CA ILE A 43 -11.75 1.48 6.17
C ILE A 43 -12.48 2.19 7.31
N VAL A 44 -13.81 2.20 7.25
CA VAL A 44 -14.71 2.80 8.23
C VAL A 44 -15.30 1.69 9.08
N THR A 45 -14.87 1.59 10.33
CA THR A 45 -15.33 0.56 11.28
C THR A 45 -16.25 1.12 12.37
N GLU A 46 -16.34 2.45 12.49
CA GLU A 46 -17.08 3.13 13.56
C GLU A 46 -18.19 4.03 13.01
N ASN A 47 -19.21 4.29 13.83
CA ASN A 47 -20.31 5.20 13.51
C ASN A 47 -19.83 6.64 13.32
N ILE A 48 -20.55 7.40 12.49
CA ILE A 48 -20.27 8.81 12.24
C ILE A 48 -20.98 9.64 13.31
N THR A 49 -20.20 10.18 14.23
CA THR A 49 -20.68 10.92 15.42
C THR A 49 -20.56 12.45 15.30
N ALA A 50 -19.92 12.92 14.23
CA ALA A 50 -19.74 14.35 13.95
C ALA A 50 -19.88 14.61 12.44
N ASN A 51 -20.15 15.87 12.10
CA ASN A 51 -20.25 16.30 10.70
C ASN A 51 -18.97 15.95 9.94
N THR A 52 -19.11 15.18 8.87
CA THR A 52 -18.00 14.62 8.11
C THR A 52 -18.29 14.77 6.62
N THR A 53 -17.26 15.05 5.84
CA THR A 53 -17.34 15.05 4.37
C THR A 53 -16.53 13.89 3.82
N TRP A 54 -17.15 13.08 2.97
CA TRP A 54 -16.48 12.08 2.16
C TRP A 54 -16.22 12.62 0.77
N THR A 55 -14.98 12.50 0.33
CA THR A 55 -14.44 13.17 -0.85
C THR A 55 -14.21 12.18 -1.98
N LYS A 56 -14.18 12.65 -3.23
CA LYS A 56 -14.05 11.77 -4.41
C LYS A 56 -12.65 11.17 -4.64
N ASP A 57 -11.64 11.69 -3.94
CA ASP A 57 -10.25 11.20 -3.95
C ASP A 57 -10.04 10.00 -3.01
N LYS A 58 -11.09 9.47 -2.38
CA LYS A 58 -11.02 8.31 -1.47
C LYS A 58 -12.08 7.27 -1.80
N VAL A 59 -11.74 6.01 -1.50
CA VAL A 59 -12.68 4.90 -1.47
C VAL A 59 -13.00 4.66 0.00
N TYR A 60 -14.28 4.67 0.36
CA TYR A 60 -14.71 4.38 1.72
C TYR A 60 -15.23 2.94 1.80
N GLN A 61 -14.49 2.09 2.50
CA GLN A 61 -14.84 0.69 2.73
C GLN A 61 -15.50 0.56 4.11
N LEU A 62 -16.80 0.26 4.14
CA LEU A 62 -17.55 0.05 5.37
C LEU A 62 -17.25 -1.35 5.91
N GLY A 63 -16.47 -1.43 6.99
CA GLY A 63 -16.09 -2.68 7.66
C GLY A 63 -17.21 -3.30 8.52
N GLY A 64 -18.43 -2.80 8.38
CA GLY A 64 -19.58 -3.24 9.15
C GLY A 64 -20.80 -2.33 8.93
N ARG A 65 -21.78 -2.42 9.83
CA ARG A 65 -22.94 -1.52 9.81
C ARG A 65 -22.55 -0.17 10.40
N ILE A 66 -22.37 0.82 9.54
CA ILE A 66 -22.04 2.20 9.91
C ILE A 66 -23.30 3.05 9.94
N THR A 67 -23.54 3.73 11.06
CA THR A 67 -24.68 4.63 11.28
C THR A 67 -24.21 6.06 11.40
N VAL A 68 -24.87 6.99 10.69
CA VAL A 68 -24.78 8.42 10.99
C VAL A 68 -25.73 8.69 12.15
N VAL A 69 -25.19 9.03 13.32
CA VAL A 69 -26.02 9.20 14.52
C VAL A 69 -26.78 10.52 14.51
N ASN A 70 -27.78 10.64 15.38
CA ASN A 70 -28.55 11.88 15.52
C ASN A 70 -27.63 13.07 15.83
N GLY A 71 -27.84 14.19 15.12
CA GLY A 71 -27.02 15.39 15.25
C GLY A 71 -25.75 15.42 14.39
N ALA A 72 -25.42 14.32 13.70
CA ALA A 72 -24.33 14.29 12.72
C ALA A 72 -24.88 14.34 11.28
N THR A 73 -24.08 14.91 10.37
CA THR A 73 -24.34 14.89 8.92
C THR A 73 -23.15 14.28 8.20
N LEU A 74 -23.41 13.30 7.33
CA LEU A 74 -22.44 12.84 6.35
C LEU A 74 -22.75 13.52 5.00
N THR A 75 -21.83 14.37 4.54
CA THR A 75 -21.87 14.92 3.19
C THR A 75 -21.01 14.06 2.28
N ILE A 76 -21.55 13.62 1.14
CA ILE A 76 -20.83 12.81 0.16
C ILE A 76 -20.65 13.64 -1.10
N GLU A 77 -19.40 13.90 -1.50
CA GLU A 77 -19.11 14.58 -2.75
C GLU A 77 -19.50 13.72 -3.95
N ALA A 78 -19.89 14.38 -5.04
CA ALA A 78 -20.20 13.68 -6.28
C ALA A 78 -18.95 12.92 -6.79
N GLY A 79 -19.13 11.64 -7.10
CA GLY A 79 -18.06 10.75 -7.55
C GLY A 79 -17.34 9.97 -6.46
N THR A 80 -17.69 10.12 -5.17
CA THR A 80 -17.16 9.27 -4.10
C THR A 80 -17.58 7.81 -4.27
N ILE A 81 -16.62 6.89 -4.12
CA ILE A 81 -16.86 5.44 -4.14
C ILE A 81 -17.02 4.92 -2.71
N ILE A 82 -18.11 4.20 -2.46
CA ILE A 82 -18.42 3.58 -1.15
C ILE A 82 -18.66 2.09 -1.36
N LYS A 83 -17.98 1.25 -0.58
CA LYS A 83 -18.07 -0.22 -0.66
C LYS A 83 -18.45 -0.78 0.70
N GLY A 84 -19.34 -1.77 0.75
CA GLY A 84 -19.60 -2.54 1.97
C GLY A 84 -18.75 -3.81 1.99
N GLU A 85 -18.20 -4.15 3.15
CA GLU A 85 -17.71 -5.51 3.38
C GLU A 85 -18.86 -6.51 3.45
N ALA A 86 -18.55 -7.78 3.18
CA ALA A 86 -19.53 -8.85 3.32
C ALA A 86 -19.99 -8.93 4.79
N GLY A 87 -21.31 -8.94 5.00
CA GLY A 87 -21.88 -9.18 6.32
C GLY A 87 -21.68 -10.64 6.75
N THR A 88 -21.56 -10.84 8.06
CA THR A 88 -21.60 -12.16 8.72
C THR A 88 -22.98 -12.45 9.29
#